data_AF-A0AA42FJ13-F1
#
_entry.id   AF-A0AA42FJ13-F1
#
_cell.length_a   1.000
_cell.length_b   1.000
_cell.length_c   1.000
_cell.angle_alpha   90.00
_cell.angle_beta   90.00
_cell.angle_gamma   90.00
#
_symmetry.space_group_name_H-M   'P 1'
#
loop_
_entity.id
_entity.type
_entity.pdbx_description
1 polymer ?
#
loop_
_entity_poly.entity_id
_entity_poly.type
_entity_poly.pdbx_seq_one_letter_code
_entity_poly.pdbx_strand_id
1 'polypeptide(L)'
;MSRCSEKSELVECFYRWLYSDVIQDHILMLGGNTIQRNFIYMQEIRQRYPWLSLSYNEIKTGVRESTMPDGTAFNLRKAENIIGGGVINALDGLMSIPETIQKINQGLKAL
;
A
#
# COMPACT_ATOMS: atom_id res chain seq x y z
N MET A 1 3.13 -0.20 16.19
CA MET A 1 3.10 -0.12 17.66
C MET A 1 3.08 1.36 18.04
N SER A 2 2.17 1.80 18.91
CA SER A 2 2.24 3.17 19.44
C SER A 2 3.51 3.32 20.27
N ARG A 3 4.26 4.40 20.09
CA ARG A 3 5.50 4.69 20.85
C ARG A 3 5.25 4.83 22.35
N CYS A 4 4.01 5.09 22.75
CA CYS A 4 3.62 5.29 24.15
C CYS A 4 3.10 4.01 24.83
N SER A 5 3.11 2.87 24.14
CA SER A 5 2.58 1.63 24.69
C SER A 5 3.63 0.90 25.51
N GLU A 6 3.33 0.61 26.78
CA GLU A 6 4.18 -0.20 27.66
C GLU A 6 3.97 -1.71 27.51
N LYS A 7 2.99 -2.14 26.69
CA LYS A 7 2.59 -3.55 26.51
C LYS A 7 3.36 -4.26 25.39
N SER A 8 4.67 -4.05 25.29
CA SER A 8 5.48 -4.51 24.14
C SER A 8 5.37 -6.01 23.87
N GLU A 9 5.45 -6.84 24.92
CA GLU A 9 5.38 -8.30 24.80
C GLU A 9 4.00 -8.78 24.30
N LEU A 10 2.91 -8.23 24.84
CA LEU A 10 1.55 -8.57 24.39
C LEU A 10 1.30 -8.14 22.95
N VAL A 11 1.86 -7.00 22.55
CA VAL A 11 1.79 -6.52 21.17
C VAL A 11 2.55 -7.46 20.24
N GLU A 12 3.72 -7.95 20.64
CA GLU A 12 4.46 -8.96 19.87
C GLU A 12 3.66 -10.26 19.74
N CYS A 13 3.12 -10.79 20.83
CA CYS A 13 2.27 -11.98 20.81
C CYS A 13 1.06 -11.80 19.87
N PHE A 14 0.42 -10.64 19.92
CA PHE A 14 -0.69 -10.32 19.03
C PHE A 14 -0.27 -10.31 17.56
N TYR A 15 0.86 -9.69 17.20
CA TYR A 15 1.32 -9.71 15.81
C TYR A 15 1.71 -11.11 15.34
N ARG A 16 2.33 -11.93 16.20
CA ARG A 16 2.63 -13.33 15.88
C ARG A 16 1.36 -14.15 15.63
N TRP A 17 0.33 -13.94 16.44
CA TRP A 17 -0.98 -14.56 16.23
C TRP A 17 -1.65 -14.05 14.94
N LEU A 18 -1.68 -12.72 14.74
CA LEU A 18 -2.32 -12.08 13.59
C LEU A 18 -1.71 -12.53 12.27
N TYR A 19 -0.38 -12.68 12.22
CA TYR A 19 0.38 -13.15 11.06
C TYR A 19 0.65 -14.65 11.06
N SER A 20 -0.04 -15.43 11.90
CA SER A 20 -0.01 -16.89 11.78
C SER A 20 -0.77 -17.34 10.53
N ASP A 21 -0.36 -18.46 9.93
CA ASP A 21 -0.95 -18.97 8.69
C ASP A 21 -2.48 -19.13 8.80
N VAL A 22 -2.95 -19.70 9.92
CA VAL A 22 -4.38 -19.91 10.17
C VAL A 22 -5.16 -18.59 10.16
N ILE A 23 -4.67 -17.56 10.83
CA ILE A 23 -5.40 -16.29 10.92
C ILE A 23 -5.34 -15.53 9.60
N GLN A 24 -4.21 -15.58 8.91
CA GLN A 24 -4.06 -14.96 7.59
C GLN A 24 -5.00 -15.60 6.55
N ASP A 25 -5.18 -16.92 6.57
CA ASP A 25 -6.14 -17.61 5.71
C ASP A 25 -7.57 -17.14 5.95
N HIS A 26 -7.98 -16.97 7.22
CA HIS A 26 -9.32 -16.47 7.54
C HIS A 26 -9.50 -15.01 7.11
N ILE A 27 -8.49 -14.15 7.31
CA ILE A 27 -8.52 -12.77 6.82
C ILE A 27 -8.69 -12.74 5.30
N LEU A 28 -7.97 -13.60 4.58
CA LEU A 28 -8.06 -13.71 3.14
C LEU A 28 -9.44 -14.19 2.68
N MET A 29 -10.03 -15.15 3.38
CA MET A 29 -11.39 -15.66 3.12
C MET A 29 -12.50 -14.62 3.36
N LEU A 30 -12.20 -13.56 4.12
CA LEU A 30 -13.08 -12.40 4.30
C LEU A 30 -12.82 -11.29 3.27
N GLY A 31 -11.97 -11.53 2.27
CA GLY A 31 -11.58 -10.54 1.26
C GLY A 31 -10.46 -9.59 1.71
N GLY A 32 -9.80 -9.87 2.83
CA GLY A 32 -8.57 -9.19 3.22
C GLY A 32 -7.39 -9.58 2.33
N ASN A 33 -6.31 -8.79 2.40
CA ASN A 33 -5.06 -9.11 1.69
C ASN A 33 -4.03 -9.67 2.67
N THR A 34 -3.18 -10.58 2.21
CA THR A 34 -2.04 -11.10 2.97
C THR A 34 -0.72 -10.86 2.22
N ILE A 35 0.42 -10.94 2.90
CA ILE A 35 1.74 -10.85 2.25
C ILE A 35 2.35 -12.26 2.10
N GLN A 36 1.84 -13.23 2.86
CA GLN A 36 2.31 -14.62 2.86
C GLN A 36 1.92 -15.29 1.56
N ARG A 37 2.84 -15.98 0.87
CA ARG A 37 2.52 -16.58 -0.44
C ARG A 37 1.93 -17.98 -0.36
N ASN A 38 1.91 -18.60 0.83
CA ASN A 38 1.57 -20.01 0.97
C ASN A 38 0.09 -20.31 0.67
N PHE A 39 -0.80 -19.33 0.79
CA PHE A 39 -2.22 -19.48 0.43
C PHE A 39 -2.43 -19.80 -1.06
N ILE A 40 -1.46 -19.49 -1.96
CA ILE A 40 -1.59 -19.83 -3.38
C ILE A 40 -1.62 -21.34 -3.60
N TYR A 41 -1.31 -22.17 -2.61
CA TYR A 41 -1.40 -23.63 -2.71
C TYR A 41 -2.70 -24.17 -2.10
N MET A 42 -3.50 -23.33 -1.46
CA MET A 42 -4.80 -23.69 -0.87
C MET A 42 -5.87 -23.74 -1.97
N GLN A 43 -6.46 -24.91 -2.19
CA GLN A 43 -7.43 -25.15 -3.26
C GLN A 43 -8.71 -24.30 -3.08
N GLU A 44 -9.17 -24.12 -1.85
CA GLU A 44 -10.37 -23.33 -1.54
C GLU A 44 -10.20 -21.85 -1.91
N ILE A 45 -9.05 -21.27 -1.58
CA ILE A 45 -8.73 -19.86 -1.86
C ILE A 45 -8.59 -19.62 -3.36
N ARG A 46 -7.97 -20.56 -4.10
CA ARG A 46 -7.91 -20.49 -5.57
C ARG A 46 -9.29 -20.53 -6.22
N GLN A 47 -10.19 -21.35 -5.70
CA GLN A 47 -11.56 -21.45 -6.23
C GLN A 47 -12.37 -20.18 -5.94
N ARG A 48 -12.23 -19.62 -4.73
CA ARG A 48 -12.98 -18.42 -4.32
C ARG A 48 -12.41 -17.13 -4.91
N TYR A 49 -11.09 -17.05 -5.07
CA TYR A 49 -10.39 -15.87 -5.62
C TYR A 49 -9.45 -16.25 -6.79
N PRO A 50 -9.98 -16.64 -7.96
CA PRO A 50 -9.15 -17.04 -9.10
C PRO A 50 -8.21 -15.93 -9.61
N TRP A 51 -8.60 -14.67 -9.40
CA TRP A 51 -7.84 -13.48 -9.80
C TRP A 51 -6.66 -13.16 -8.88
N LEU A 52 -6.59 -13.77 -7.69
CA LEU A 52 -5.61 -13.42 -6.68
C LEU A 52 -4.18 -13.71 -7.15
N SER A 53 -3.96 -14.80 -7.88
CA SER A 53 -2.63 -15.11 -8.43
C SER A 53 -2.11 -14.02 -9.38
N LEU A 54 -3.01 -13.39 -10.15
CA LEU A 54 -2.67 -12.29 -11.06
C LEU A 54 -2.27 -11.04 -10.28
N SER A 55 -3.02 -10.69 -9.22
CA SER A 55 -2.70 -9.51 -8.41
C SER A 55 -1.34 -9.62 -7.72
N TYR A 56 -0.91 -10.82 -7.28
CA TYR A 56 0.44 -10.97 -6.68
C TYR A 56 1.58 -10.81 -7.68
N ASN A 57 1.37 -11.13 -8.95
CA ASN A 57 2.37 -10.86 -9.99
C ASN A 57 2.59 -9.36 -10.15
N GLU A 58 1.52 -8.57 -10.11
CA GLU A 58 1.58 -7.10 -10.17
C GLU A 58 2.08 -6.47 -8.86
N ILE A 59 1.71 -7.02 -7.69
CA ILE A 59 2.21 -6.52 -6.39
C ILE A 59 3.74 -6.67 -6.30
N LYS A 60 4.34 -7.65 -6.99
CA LYS A 60 5.80 -7.85 -7.00
C LYS A 60 6.56 -6.70 -7.69
N THR A 61 5.89 -5.94 -8.56
CA THR A 61 6.51 -4.80 -9.28
C THR A 61 6.26 -3.47 -8.57
N GLY A 62 5.28 -3.41 -7.67
CA GLY A 62 4.98 -2.22 -6.87
C GLY A 62 6.10 -1.91 -5.87
N VAL A 63 6.78 -0.78 -6.06
CA VAL A 63 7.74 -0.23 -5.08
C VAL A 63 7.03 0.83 -4.24
N ARG A 64 6.97 0.62 -2.92
CA ARG A 64 6.49 1.65 -2.00
C ARG A 64 7.68 2.44 -1.47
N GLU A 65 7.96 3.59 -2.07
CA GLU A 65 9.04 4.46 -1.62
C GLU A 65 8.58 5.30 -0.42
N SER A 66 9.01 4.91 0.78
CA SER A 66 8.78 5.70 2.00
C SER A 66 9.95 6.62 2.37
N THR A 67 11.05 6.52 1.62
CA THR A 67 12.30 7.23 1.87
C THR A 67 12.88 7.70 0.54
N MET A 68 13.34 8.94 0.52
CA MET A 68 14.12 9.47 -0.59
C MET A 68 15.48 8.74 -0.68
N PRO A 69 16.20 8.83 -1.83
CA PRO A 69 17.52 8.23 -1.99
C PRO A 69 18.56 8.71 -0.96
N ASP A 70 18.35 9.86 -0.33
CA ASP A 70 19.18 10.43 0.73
C ASP A 70 18.82 9.91 2.14
N GLY A 71 17.84 9.01 2.25
CA GLY A 71 17.37 8.44 3.52
C GLY A 71 16.38 9.31 4.28
N THR A 72 15.99 10.48 3.77
CA THR A 72 14.97 11.33 4.39
C THR A 72 13.58 10.71 4.23
N ALA A 73 12.73 10.90 5.24
CA ALA A 73 11.36 10.38 5.22
C ALA A 73 10.53 11.16 4.20
N PHE A 74 10.01 10.45 3.19
CA PHE A 74 9.16 11.06 2.18
C PHE A 74 7.71 11.15 2.67
N ASN A 75 7.13 12.35 2.67
CA ASN A 75 5.75 12.52 3.07
C ASN A 75 4.78 12.11 1.94
N LEU A 76 4.54 10.80 1.85
CA LEU A 76 3.64 10.19 0.87
C LEU A 76 2.26 10.85 0.85
N ARG A 77 1.67 11.14 2.01
CA ARG A 77 0.34 11.75 2.08
C ARG A 77 0.30 13.13 1.41
N LYS A 78 1.32 13.95 1.61
CA LYS A 78 1.41 15.26 0.93
C LYS A 78 1.62 15.07 -0.57
N ALA A 79 2.47 14.13 -0.98
CA ALA A 79 2.70 13.83 -2.39
C ALA A 79 1.41 13.36 -3.09
N GLU A 80 0.68 12.42 -2.49
CA GLU A 80 -0.61 11.92 -2.98
C GLU A 80 -1.62 13.05 -3.15
N ASN A 81 -1.69 13.99 -2.21
CA ASN A 81 -2.58 15.15 -2.31
C ASN A 81 -2.20 16.09 -3.47
N ILE A 82 -0.89 16.33 -3.68
CA ILE A 82 -0.39 17.18 -4.77
C ILE A 82 -0.70 16.53 -6.13
N ILE A 83 -0.38 15.25 -6.28
CA ILE A 83 -0.61 14.49 -7.51
C ILE A 83 -2.11 14.39 -7.78
N GLY A 84 -2.90 13.96 -6.78
CA GLY A 84 -4.35 13.79 -6.92
C GLY A 84 -5.05 15.10 -7.27
N GLY A 85 -4.69 16.21 -6.61
CA GLY A 85 -5.23 17.54 -6.94
C GLY A 85 -4.87 17.98 -8.36
N GLY A 86 -3.66 17.70 -8.83
CA GLY A 86 -3.26 17.97 -10.21
C GLY A 86 -4.09 17.15 -11.21
N VAL A 87 -4.23 15.85 -10.98
CA VAL A 87 -5.03 14.96 -11.84
C VAL A 87 -6.49 15.41 -11.93
N ILE A 88 -7.10 15.78 -10.79
CA ILE A 88 -8.48 16.29 -10.76
C ILE A 88 -8.60 17.56 -11.62
N ASN A 89 -7.68 18.53 -11.46
CA ASN A 89 -7.72 19.76 -12.25
C ASN A 89 -7.59 19.51 -13.76
N ALA A 90 -6.82 18.50 -14.17
CA ALA A 90 -6.71 18.11 -15.58
C ALA A 90 -8.01 17.44 -16.08
N LEU A 91 -8.61 16.57 -15.28
CA LEU A 91 -9.88 15.90 -15.61
C LEU A 91 -11.03 16.90 -15.73
N ASP A 92 -11.06 17.91 -14.87
CA ASP A 92 -12.07 18.97 -14.87
C ASP A 92 -11.82 20.04 -15.95
N GLY A 93 -10.74 19.91 -16.74
CA GLY A 93 -10.39 20.84 -17.81
C GLY A 93 -9.92 22.22 -17.31
N LEU A 94 -9.59 22.34 -16.02
CA LEU A 94 -9.08 23.57 -15.41
C LEU A 94 -7.62 23.86 -15.80
N MET A 95 -6.88 22.83 -16.20
CA MET A 95 -5.48 22.91 -16.63
C MET A 95 -5.22 21.91 -17.76
N SER A 96 -4.31 22.24 -18.67
CA SER A 96 -3.83 21.28 -19.67
C SER A 96 -2.92 20.21 -19.01
N ILE A 97 -2.74 19.07 -19.69
CA ILE A 97 -1.86 17.99 -19.22
C ILE A 97 -0.43 18.50 -18.96
N PRO A 98 0.21 19.29 -19.87
CA PRO A 98 1.56 19.80 -19.63
C PRO A 98 1.66 20.72 -18.40
N GLU A 99 0.70 21.62 -18.23
CA GLU A 99 0.66 22.54 -17.08
C GLU A 99 0.45 21.77 -15.76
N THR A 100 -0.39 20.73 -15.80
CA THR A 100 -0.63 19.85 -14.66
C THR A 100 0.64 19.13 -14.23
N ILE A 101 1.37 18.54 -15.19
CA ILE A 101 2.66 17.88 -14.93
C ILE A 101 3.66 18.87 -14.33
N GLN A 102 3.74 20.08 -14.87
CA GLN A 102 4.64 21.11 -14.36
C GLN A 102 4.30 21.50 -12.91
N LYS A 103 3.01 21.70 -12.61
CA LYS A 103 2.54 22.08 -11.27
C LYS A 103 2.77 20.97 -10.25
N ILE A 104 2.53 19.70 -10.62
CA ILE A 104 2.84 18.55 -9.77
C ILE A 104 4.34 18.51 -9.47
N ASN A 105 5.19 18.62 -10.49
CA ASN A 105 6.65 18.60 -10.32
C ASN A 105 7.15 19.75 -9.43
N GLN A 106 6.57 20.94 -9.54
CA GLN A 106 6.88 22.06 -8.65
C GLN A 106 6.46 21.77 -7.20
N GLY A 107 5.26 21.21 -7.00
CA GLY A 107 4.78 20.85 -5.67
C GLY A 107 5.63 19.75 -5.01
N LEU A 108 6.04 18.75 -5.78
CA LEU A 108 6.87 17.66 -5.27
C LEU A 108 8.31 18.10 -4.94
N LYS A 109 8.88 19.08 -5.66
CA LYS A 109 10.19 19.68 -5.33
C LYS A 109 10.20 20.48 -4.03
N ALA A 110 9.02 20.89 -3.55
CA ALA A 110 8.87 21.64 -2.31
C ALA A 110 8.66 20.74 -1.07
N LEU A 111 8.67 19.40 -1.26
CA LEU A 111 8.64 18.41 -0.18
C LEU A 111 10.05 18.04 0.27
#